data_AF-A0A2H0WHX2-F1
#
_entry.id   AF-A0A2H0WHX2-F1
#
_cell.length_a   1.000
_cell.length_b   1.000
_cell.length_c   1.000
_cell.angle_alpha   90.00
_cell.angle_beta   90.00
_cell.angle_gamma   90.00
#
_symmetry.space_group_name_H-M   'P 1'
#
loop_
_entity.id
_entity.type
_entity.pdbx_description
1 polymer ?
#
loop_
_entity_poly.entity_id
_entity_poly.type
_entity_poly.pdbx_seq_one_letter_code
_entity_poly.pdbx_strand_id
1 'polypeptide(L)'
;MKYLLCFAFLFPTLCFAGRSISVLKDTAEIKNSTVSIKGYVIIEDGSYTFIDTSSNQFKLRAVTDSAKQALLKLQNLDAISGTATQYDDRTLLLESIDFVGLRRLIGRWTGDSQLVDFQDYTRVRIFSSQSSNHFRYAISPSSGDSWRVFFSTENSVTLGSLLIQGQTAQIDLYDATTGDVSHTIQLQKVKNP
;
A
#
# COMPACT_ATOMS: atom_id res chain seq x y z
N MET A 1 35.32 -34.52 -57.50
CA MET A 1 34.16 -33.60 -57.54
C MET A 1 34.48 -32.39 -56.68
N LYS A 2 34.33 -31.20 -57.27
CA LYS A 2 34.44 -29.82 -56.74
C LYS A 2 35.73 -29.38 -56.01
N TYR A 3 36.64 -28.89 -56.85
CA TYR A 3 37.55 -27.72 -56.75
C TYR A 3 37.03 -26.56 -55.86
N LEU A 4 37.79 -25.58 -55.34
CA LEU A 4 38.93 -24.83 -55.91
C LEU A 4 39.56 -23.89 -54.83
N LEU A 5 40.85 -23.59 -55.04
CA LEU A 5 41.79 -22.55 -54.55
C LEU A 5 41.22 -21.27 -53.87
N CYS A 6 41.93 -20.49 -53.03
CA CYS A 6 43.26 -19.92 -53.29
C CYS A 6 43.96 -19.30 -52.05
N PHE A 7 45.29 -19.28 -52.12
CA PHE A 7 46.32 -18.64 -51.28
C PHE A 7 46.13 -17.12 -51.05
N ALA A 8 46.62 -16.60 -49.91
CA ALA A 8 47.57 -15.46 -49.86
C ALA A 8 48.03 -15.07 -48.42
N PHE A 9 49.36 -15.12 -48.24
CA PHE A 9 50.28 -14.17 -47.57
C PHE A 9 50.13 -13.72 -46.11
N LEU A 10 51.21 -14.05 -45.36
CA LEU A 10 52.05 -13.19 -44.50
C LEU A 10 51.43 -11.95 -43.82
N PHE A 11 51.60 -11.96 -42.49
CA PHE A 11 51.56 -10.83 -41.56
C PHE A 11 52.17 -9.53 -42.09
N PRO A 12 51.72 -8.40 -41.51
CA PRO A 12 52.65 -7.72 -40.62
C PRO A 12 52.07 -7.44 -39.24
N THR A 13 52.97 -7.53 -38.26
CA THR A 13 52.83 -7.06 -36.88
C THR A 13 52.45 -5.58 -36.86
N LEU A 14 51.36 -5.23 -36.19
CA LEU A 14 51.07 -3.87 -35.74
C LEU A 14 50.80 -3.91 -34.24
N CYS A 15 51.75 -3.38 -33.47
CA CYS A 15 51.56 -3.01 -32.08
C CYS A 15 50.59 -1.82 -32.01
N PHE A 16 49.46 -2.00 -31.33
CA PHE A 16 48.70 -0.88 -30.78
C PHE A 16 48.67 -1.00 -29.26
N ALA A 17 49.47 -0.15 -28.62
CA ALA A 17 49.22 0.28 -27.25
C ALA A 17 47.95 1.13 -27.25
N GLY A 18 46.98 0.83 -26.37
CA GLY A 18 45.89 1.77 -26.15
C GLY A 18 44.57 1.14 -25.72
N ARG A 19 44.35 1.18 -24.40
CA ARG A 19 43.06 1.18 -23.70
C ARG A 19 42.23 -0.11 -23.83
N SER A 20 42.28 -0.91 -22.77
CA SER A 20 41.13 -1.72 -22.37
C SER A 20 39.90 -0.81 -22.27
N ILE A 21 38.94 -0.98 -23.17
CA ILE A 21 37.59 -0.49 -22.96
C ILE A 21 37.01 -1.38 -21.87
N SER A 22 37.14 -0.93 -20.62
CA SER A 22 36.27 -1.37 -19.54
C SER A 22 34.87 -0.93 -19.94
N VAL A 23 34.10 -1.84 -20.52
CA VAL A 23 32.65 -1.72 -20.56
C VAL A 23 32.23 -1.67 -19.10
N LEU A 24 32.05 -0.45 -18.58
CA LEU A 24 31.35 -0.22 -17.33
C LEU A 24 29.93 -0.71 -17.58
N LYS A 25 29.71 -2.01 -17.35
CA LYS A 25 28.41 -2.45 -16.88
C LYS A 25 28.24 -1.78 -15.53
N ASP A 26 27.69 -0.57 -15.52
CA ASP A 26 26.89 -0.07 -14.40
C ASP A 26 25.70 -1.02 -14.29
N THR A 27 26.00 -2.22 -13.78
CA THR A 27 25.01 -3.13 -13.28
C THR A 27 24.64 -2.46 -11.97
N ALA A 28 23.60 -1.63 -11.99
CA ALA A 28 22.94 -1.21 -10.78
C ALA A 28 22.75 -2.48 -9.95
N GLU A 29 23.45 -2.55 -8.82
CA GLU A 29 23.40 -3.69 -7.92
C GLU A 29 21.95 -3.80 -7.49
N ILE A 30 21.23 -4.77 -8.07
CA ILE A 30 19.82 -4.98 -7.77
C ILE A 30 19.80 -5.49 -6.33
N LYS A 31 19.54 -4.59 -5.40
CA LYS A 31 19.34 -4.91 -3.99
C LYS A 31 17.99 -5.60 -3.84
N ASN A 32 17.90 -6.88 -4.25
CA ASN A 32 16.72 -7.73 -4.08
C ASN A 32 16.50 -8.11 -2.60
N SER A 33 16.45 -7.12 -1.71
CA SER A 33 16.09 -7.29 -0.32
C SER A 33 14.62 -6.96 -0.14
N THR A 34 13.86 -7.93 0.35
CA THR A 34 12.51 -7.71 0.86
C THR A 34 12.59 -6.89 2.14
N VAL A 35 11.80 -5.83 2.20
CA VAL A 35 11.73 -4.87 3.31
C VAL A 35 10.28 -4.70 3.75
N SER A 36 10.07 -4.53 5.06
CA SER A 36 8.80 -4.04 5.57
C SER A 36 8.74 -2.53 5.40
N ILE A 37 7.62 -2.04 4.88
CA ILE A 37 7.40 -0.61 4.65
C ILE A 37 6.27 -0.08 5.53
N LYS A 38 6.40 1.17 5.96
CA LYS A 38 5.35 1.94 6.64
C LYS A 38 5.50 3.41 6.30
N GLY A 39 4.41 4.04 5.89
CA GLY A 39 4.46 5.43 5.43
C GLY A 39 3.17 5.88 4.78
N TYR A 40 3.25 6.89 3.92
CA TYR A 40 2.12 7.50 3.23
C TYR A 40 2.27 7.42 1.73
N VAL A 41 1.15 7.40 1.01
CA VAL A 41 1.14 7.46 -0.46
C VAL A 41 0.74 8.84 -0.97
N ILE A 42 1.41 9.28 -2.01
CA ILE A 42 1.05 10.43 -2.84
C ILE A 42 0.78 9.88 -4.24
N ILE A 43 -0.34 10.31 -4.83
CA ILE A 43 -0.86 9.87 -6.12
C ILE A 43 -0.88 11.09 -7.03
N GLU A 44 -0.04 11.05 -8.06
CA GLU A 44 0.14 12.12 -9.04
C GLU A 44 0.18 11.48 -10.44
N ASP A 45 -0.70 11.93 -11.33
CA ASP A 45 -0.78 11.48 -12.73
C ASP A 45 -0.79 9.95 -12.91
N GLY A 46 -1.48 9.24 -12.00
CA GLY A 46 -1.59 7.77 -12.02
C GLY A 46 -0.32 7.04 -11.54
N SER A 47 0.69 7.77 -11.06
CA SER A 47 1.87 7.23 -10.40
C SER A 47 1.74 7.31 -8.88
N TYR A 48 2.40 6.39 -8.18
CA TYR A 48 2.40 6.33 -6.72
C TYR A 48 3.81 6.66 -6.19
N THR A 49 3.88 7.65 -5.32
CA THR A 49 5.06 7.99 -4.53
C THR A 49 4.80 7.60 -3.10
N PHE A 50 5.72 6.86 -2.50
CA PHE A 50 5.71 6.46 -1.10
C PHE A 50 6.66 7.35 -0.30
N ILE A 51 6.20 7.83 0.84
CA ILE A 51 7.01 8.59 1.80
C ILE A 51 7.11 7.75 3.07
N ASP A 52 8.33 7.33 3.42
CA ASP A 52 8.58 6.56 4.64
C ASP A 52 8.47 7.41 5.92
N THR A 53 8.63 6.78 7.08
CA THR A 53 8.59 7.49 8.38
C THR A 53 9.75 8.46 8.58
N SER A 54 10.83 8.32 7.80
CA SER A 54 12.02 9.17 7.82
C SER A 54 11.95 10.28 6.76
N SER A 55 10.81 10.45 6.09
CA SER A 55 10.57 11.41 5.01
C SER A 55 11.36 11.16 3.72
N ASN A 56 11.91 9.96 3.53
CA ASN A 56 12.49 9.55 2.26
C ASN A 56 11.37 9.24 1.26
N GLN A 57 11.61 9.56 -0.02
CA GLN A 57 10.63 9.38 -1.08
C GLN A 57 11.06 8.28 -2.04
N PHE A 58 10.12 7.39 -2.36
CA PHE A 58 10.32 6.29 -3.27
C PHE A 58 9.17 6.23 -4.28
N LYS A 59 9.46 5.90 -5.53
CA LYS A 59 8.45 5.45 -6.48
C LYS A 59 7.94 4.08 -6.05
N LEU A 60 6.63 3.94 -5.94
CA LEU A 60 5.98 2.70 -5.56
C LEU A 60 5.35 2.05 -6.79
N ARG A 61 5.64 0.76 -7.03
CA ARG A 61 5.03 -0.02 -8.11
C ARG A 61 4.52 -1.34 -7.58
N ALA A 62 3.22 -1.60 -7.72
CA ALA A 62 2.67 -2.91 -7.37
C ALA A 62 3.14 -4.00 -8.34
N VAL A 63 3.59 -5.12 -7.78
CA VAL A 63 3.94 -6.33 -8.55
C VAL A 63 2.88 -7.41 -8.49
N THR A 64 1.99 -7.36 -7.50
CA THR A 64 0.85 -8.28 -7.38
C THR A 64 -0.47 -7.59 -7.73
N ASP A 65 -1.43 -8.34 -8.25
CA ASP A 65 -2.77 -7.82 -8.54
C ASP A 65 -3.46 -7.32 -7.26
N SER A 66 -3.28 -8.02 -6.14
CA SER A 66 -3.81 -7.60 -4.84
C SER A 66 -3.28 -6.24 -4.42
N ALA A 67 -1.97 -6.02 -4.49
CA ALA A 67 -1.36 -4.74 -4.18
C ALA A 67 -1.83 -3.64 -5.14
N LYS A 68 -1.97 -3.96 -6.45
CA LYS A 68 -2.47 -3.03 -7.46
C LYS A 68 -3.91 -2.60 -7.15
N GLN A 69 -4.80 -3.53 -6.85
CA GLN A 69 -6.19 -3.25 -6.49
C GLN A 69 -6.29 -2.44 -5.19
N ALA A 70 -5.46 -2.75 -4.20
CA ALA A 70 -5.41 -1.99 -2.96
C ALA A 70 -4.95 -0.53 -3.21
N LEU A 71 -3.90 -0.32 -4.00
CA LEU A 71 -3.41 1.03 -4.35
C LEU A 71 -4.47 1.87 -5.08
N LEU A 72 -5.25 1.26 -5.97
CA LEU A 72 -6.32 1.97 -6.71
C LEU A 72 -7.41 2.55 -5.81
N LYS A 73 -7.60 2.01 -4.60
CA LYS A 73 -8.63 2.46 -3.65
C LYS A 73 -8.14 3.57 -2.71
N LEU A 74 -6.83 3.81 -2.66
CA LEU A 74 -6.20 4.82 -1.81
C LEU A 74 -6.37 6.22 -2.38
N GLN A 75 -6.21 7.21 -1.50
CA GLN A 75 -6.17 8.62 -1.82
C GLN A 75 -4.86 9.25 -1.33
N ASN A 76 -4.62 10.48 -1.77
CA ASN A 76 -3.46 11.26 -1.33
C ASN A 76 -3.39 11.36 0.19
N LEU A 77 -2.22 11.00 0.71
CA LEU A 77 -1.85 11.00 2.12
C LEU A 77 -2.55 9.91 2.95
N ASP A 78 -3.11 8.88 2.31
CA ASP A 78 -3.44 7.64 3.02
C ASP A 78 -2.15 6.93 3.46
N ALA A 79 -2.19 6.33 4.65
CA ALA A 79 -1.09 5.55 5.18
C ALA A 79 -1.16 4.10 4.68
N ILE A 80 -0.01 3.48 4.47
CA ILE A 80 0.10 2.05 4.19
C ILE A 80 1.19 1.42 5.03
N SER A 81 1.03 0.13 5.31
CA SER A 81 2.13 -0.74 5.73
C SER A 81 2.02 -2.10 5.06
N GLY A 82 3.16 -2.69 4.74
CA GLY A 82 3.20 -3.98 4.07
C GLY A 82 4.61 -4.42 3.74
N THR A 83 4.74 -5.20 2.68
CA THR A 83 6.00 -5.79 2.24
C THR A 83 6.33 -5.35 0.81
N ALA A 84 7.58 -4.97 0.58
CA ALA A 84 8.08 -4.58 -0.73
C ALA A 84 9.50 -5.10 -0.95
N THR A 85 9.89 -5.28 -2.20
CA THR A 85 11.29 -5.51 -2.58
C THR A 85 11.88 -4.22 -3.11
N GLN A 86 13.05 -3.82 -2.59
CA GLN A 86 13.77 -2.68 -3.14
C GLN A 86 14.31 -3.05 -4.53
N TYR A 87 14.01 -2.24 -5.55
CA TYR A 87 14.50 -2.49 -6.91
C TYR A 87 15.75 -1.67 -7.22
N ASP A 88 15.71 -0.40 -6.83
CA ASP A 88 16.82 0.55 -6.90
C ASP A 88 16.75 1.52 -5.70
N ASP A 89 17.61 2.53 -5.65
CA ASP A 89 17.67 3.48 -4.54
C ASP A 89 16.40 4.35 -4.37
N ARG A 90 15.52 4.39 -5.38
CA ARG A 90 14.32 5.23 -5.42
C ARG A 90 13.05 4.47 -5.79
N THR A 91 13.10 3.15 -5.96
CA THR A 91 11.95 2.37 -6.41
C THR A 91 11.71 1.17 -5.51
N LEU A 92 10.48 1.06 -5.01
CA LEU A 92 9.98 -0.06 -4.23
C LEU A 92 8.95 -0.84 -5.05
N LEU A 93 9.15 -2.15 -5.16
CA LEU A 93 8.23 -3.10 -5.75
C LEU A 93 7.33 -3.65 -4.66
N LEU A 94 6.09 -3.17 -4.64
CA LEU A 94 5.11 -3.49 -3.60
C LEU A 94 4.50 -4.87 -3.83
N GLU A 95 4.75 -5.78 -2.89
CA GLU A 95 4.30 -7.17 -2.94
C GLU A 95 2.94 -7.32 -2.25
N SER A 96 2.81 -6.77 -1.04
CA SER A 96 1.57 -6.78 -0.26
C SER A 96 1.34 -5.46 0.47
N ILE A 97 0.06 -5.13 0.68
CA ILE A 97 -0.38 -4.13 1.66
C ILE A 97 -1.14 -4.90 2.73
N ASP A 98 -0.65 -4.83 3.96
CA ASP A 98 -1.22 -5.56 5.08
C ASP A 98 -2.23 -4.67 5.82
N PHE A 99 -1.88 -3.39 5.99
CA PHE A 99 -2.75 -2.40 6.63
C PHE A 99 -2.76 -1.07 5.88
N VAL A 100 -3.89 -0.37 6.00
CA VAL A 100 -4.10 0.98 5.47
C VAL A 100 -4.63 1.91 6.55
N GLY A 101 -4.20 3.17 6.50
CA GLY A 101 -4.76 4.26 7.29
C GLY A 101 -5.46 5.24 6.37
N LEU A 102 -6.79 5.22 6.37
CA LEU A 102 -7.58 6.04 5.46
C LEU A 102 -7.75 7.45 6.04
N ARG A 103 -7.06 8.44 5.46
CA ARG A 103 -7.13 9.84 5.91
C ARG A 103 -8.56 10.39 5.85
N ARG A 104 -9.31 10.00 4.81
CA ARG A 104 -10.71 10.39 4.65
C ARG A 104 -11.63 9.90 5.76
N LEU A 105 -11.24 8.86 6.50
CA LEU A 105 -12.01 8.34 7.63
C LEU A 105 -11.84 9.18 8.91
N ILE A 106 -10.70 9.88 9.06
CA ILE A 106 -10.39 10.65 10.27
C ILE A 106 -11.40 11.78 10.49
N GLY A 107 -11.77 11.97 11.74
CA GLY A 107 -12.73 12.97 12.22
C GLY A 107 -14.03 12.37 12.75
N ARG A 108 -15.02 13.25 12.99
CA ARG A 108 -16.31 12.89 13.58
C ARG A 108 -17.34 12.48 12.53
N TRP A 109 -18.09 11.46 12.86
CA TRP A 109 -19.18 10.90 12.10
C TRP A 109 -20.40 10.73 13.00
N THR A 110 -21.58 10.91 12.44
CA THR A 110 -22.85 10.69 13.13
C THR A 110 -23.54 9.49 12.49
N GLY A 111 -24.01 8.57 13.32
CA GLY A 111 -25.00 7.56 12.94
C GLY A 111 -26.34 7.85 13.59
N ASP A 112 -27.28 6.91 13.49
CA ASP A 112 -28.66 7.09 13.98
C ASP A 112 -28.75 7.31 15.49
N SER A 113 -27.89 6.67 16.27
CA SER A 113 -27.93 6.69 17.75
C SER A 113 -26.57 6.95 18.41
N GLN A 114 -25.53 7.19 17.61
CA GLN A 114 -24.16 7.29 18.10
C GLN A 114 -23.33 8.30 17.32
N LEU A 115 -22.37 8.90 17.99
CA LEU A 115 -21.30 9.69 17.37
C LEU A 115 -20.02 8.86 17.40
N VAL A 116 -19.34 8.77 16.26
CA VAL A 116 -18.10 8.01 16.09
C VAL A 116 -16.99 8.99 15.72
N ASP A 117 -15.93 9.03 16.51
CA ASP A 117 -14.78 9.91 16.31
C ASP A 117 -13.54 9.06 16.00
N PHE A 118 -13.14 9.02 14.74
CA PHE A 118 -11.90 8.39 14.30
C PHE A 118 -10.74 9.36 14.56
N GLN A 119 -10.04 9.14 15.67
CA GLN A 119 -9.06 10.08 16.22
C GLN A 119 -7.75 10.03 15.43
N ASP A 120 -7.32 8.84 15.05
CA ASP A 120 -6.16 8.56 14.20
C ASP A 120 -6.34 7.20 13.51
N TYR A 121 -5.32 6.71 12.79
CA TYR A 121 -5.38 5.46 12.03
C TYR A 121 -5.52 4.18 12.87
N THR A 122 -5.52 4.29 14.20
CA THR A 122 -5.56 3.15 15.12
C THR A 122 -6.58 3.28 16.24
N ARG A 123 -7.13 4.48 16.47
CA ARG A 123 -8.03 4.78 17.59
C ARG A 123 -9.35 5.36 17.12
N VAL A 124 -10.43 4.81 17.66
CA VAL A 124 -11.78 5.32 17.45
C VAL A 124 -12.49 5.43 18.80
N ARG A 125 -13.29 6.47 18.96
CA ARG A 125 -14.13 6.69 20.14
C ARG A 125 -15.58 6.70 19.72
N ILE A 126 -16.41 5.90 20.39
CA ILE A 126 -17.84 5.80 20.12
C ILE A 126 -18.59 6.38 21.31
N PHE A 127 -19.42 7.37 21.04
CA PHE A 127 -20.29 8.02 22.00
C PHE A 127 -21.73 7.57 21.75
N SER A 128 -22.36 7.06 22.80
CA SER A 128 -23.78 6.75 22.87
C SER A 128 -24.41 7.60 23.98
N SER A 129 -25.74 7.63 24.06
CA SER A 129 -26.47 8.42 25.07
C SER A 129 -26.03 8.15 26.52
N GLN A 130 -25.45 6.98 26.81
CA GLN A 130 -25.12 6.55 28.16
C GLN A 130 -23.62 6.23 28.37
N SER A 131 -22.81 6.19 27.32
CA SER A 131 -21.42 5.76 27.43
C SER A 131 -20.52 6.34 26.35
N SER A 132 -19.22 6.36 26.66
CA SER A 132 -18.15 6.72 25.73
C SER A 132 -17.10 5.63 25.77
N ASN A 133 -17.03 4.82 24.71
CA ASN A 133 -16.13 3.69 24.63
C ASN A 133 -14.97 3.98 23.68
N HIS A 134 -13.78 3.51 24.04
CA HIS A 134 -12.58 3.63 23.21
C HIS A 134 -12.24 2.26 22.63
N PHE A 135 -11.98 2.24 21.33
CA PHE A 135 -11.58 1.03 20.62
C PHE A 135 -10.29 1.30 19.86
N ARG A 136 -9.51 0.24 19.70
CA ARG A 136 -8.50 0.21 18.65
C ARG A 136 -9.15 -0.31 17.37
N TYR A 137 -8.63 0.12 16.23
CA TYR A 137 -9.04 -0.45 14.95
C TYR A 137 -7.88 -0.58 13.98
N ALA A 138 -8.03 -1.47 13.02
CA ALA A 138 -7.12 -1.66 11.91
C ALA A 138 -7.91 -1.93 10.64
N ILE A 139 -7.42 -1.44 9.50
CA ILE A 139 -8.05 -1.64 8.20
C ILE A 139 -7.07 -2.40 7.31
N SER A 140 -7.52 -3.47 6.67
CA SER A 140 -6.75 -4.19 5.65
C SER A 140 -7.46 -4.15 4.30
N PRO A 141 -6.73 -4.30 3.19
CA PRO A 141 -7.35 -4.53 1.90
C PRO A 141 -8.29 -5.75 1.92
N SER A 142 -9.40 -5.64 1.22
CA SER A 142 -10.30 -6.74 0.85
C SER A 142 -10.60 -6.67 -0.64
N SER A 143 -11.23 -7.72 -1.17
CA SER A 143 -11.75 -7.74 -2.54
C SER A 143 -12.89 -6.72 -2.71
N GLY A 144 -13.05 -6.20 -3.92
CA GLY A 144 -14.09 -5.22 -4.26
C GLY A 144 -13.85 -3.83 -3.65
N ASP A 145 -14.94 -3.07 -3.49
CA ASP A 145 -14.92 -1.65 -3.10
C ASP A 145 -14.84 -1.42 -1.59
N SER A 146 -15.08 -2.46 -0.79
CA SER A 146 -14.97 -2.38 0.66
C SER A 146 -13.52 -2.57 1.14
N TRP A 147 -13.34 -2.27 2.41
CA TRP A 147 -12.17 -2.61 3.20
C TRP A 147 -12.57 -3.62 4.26
N ARG A 148 -11.62 -4.43 4.73
CA ARG A 148 -11.80 -5.22 5.94
C ARG A 148 -11.40 -4.37 7.13
N VAL A 149 -12.20 -4.39 8.19
CA VAL A 149 -11.92 -3.66 9.42
C VAL A 149 -11.94 -4.59 10.62
N PHE A 150 -11.05 -4.35 11.56
CA PHE A 150 -10.98 -5.02 12.84
C PHE A 150 -11.15 -3.96 13.91
N PHE A 151 -12.12 -4.13 14.80
CA PHE A 151 -12.26 -3.32 16.02
C PHE A 151 -11.86 -4.17 17.21
N SER A 152 -11.08 -3.62 18.13
CA SER A 152 -10.66 -4.36 19.32
C SER A 152 -10.78 -3.54 20.60
N THR A 153 -11.14 -4.27 21.66
CA THR A 153 -11.02 -3.86 23.05
C THR A 153 -9.87 -4.64 23.69
N GLU A 154 -9.71 -4.56 25.02
CA GLU A 154 -8.75 -5.39 25.75
C GLU A 154 -9.07 -6.90 25.65
N ASN A 155 -10.35 -7.26 25.50
CA ASN A 155 -10.81 -8.65 25.65
C ASN A 155 -11.47 -9.23 24.39
N SER A 156 -11.70 -8.43 23.35
CA SER A 156 -12.43 -8.87 22.16
C SER A 156 -11.92 -8.21 20.89
N VAL A 157 -12.07 -8.93 19.79
CA VAL A 157 -11.88 -8.42 18.42
C VAL A 157 -13.16 -8.70 17.64
N THR A 158 -13.69 -7.69 16.98
CA THR A 158 -14.83 -7.78 16.08
C THR A 158 -14.36 -7.51 14.66
N LEU A 159 -14.68 -8.45 13.75
CA LEU A 159 -14.40 -8.33 12.33
C LEU A 159 -15.57 -7.64 11.63
N GLY A 160 -15.28 -6.84 10.61
CA GLY A 160 -16.29 -6.30 9.73
C GLY A 160 -15.75 -5.89 8.36
N SER A 161 -16.63 -5.29 7.57
CA SER A 161 -16.26 -4.52 6.38
C SER A 161 -16.60 -3.05 6.54
N LEU A 162 -15.87 -2.22 5.79
CA LEU A 162 -16.01 -0.77 5.76
C LEU A 162 -16.10 -0.31 4.31
N LEU A 163 -17.20 0.32 3.96
CA LEU A 163 -17.38 1.03 2.69
C LEU A 163 -17.39 2.53 2.96
N ILE A 164 -16.62 3.32 2.21
CA ILE A 164 -16.59 4.78 2.34
C ILE A 164 -16.90 5.41 1.00
N GLN A 165 -17.94 6.24 0.94
CA GLN A 165 -18.40 6.92 -0.26
C GLN A 165 -18.55 8.42 0.01
N GLY A 166 -17.47 9.17 -0.21
CA GLY A 166 -17.45 10.61 0.02
C GLY A 166 -17.62 10.95 1.51
N GLN A 167 -18.82 11.42 1.87
CA GLN A 167 -19.18 11.82 3.24
C GLN A 167 -20.06 10.79 3.97
N THR A 168 -20.26 9.61 3.38
CA THR A 168 -20.95 8.50 4.04
C THR A 168 -19.98 7.33 4.23
N ALA A 169 -20.21 6.56 5.28
CA ALA A 169 -19.53 5.31 5.53
C ALA A 169 -20.51 4.27 6.06
N GLN A 170 -20.36 3.03 5.62
CA GLN A 170 -21.09 1.88 6.12
C GLN A 170 -20.11 0.91 6.75
N ILE A 171 -20.40 0.45 7.96
CA ILE A 171 -19.65 -0.61 8.64
C ILE A 171 -20.58 -1.78 8.87
N ASP A 172 -20.25 -2.93 8.29
CA ASP A 172 -20.96 -4.19 8.55
C ASP A 172 -20.12 -5.05 9.47
N LEU A 173 -20.64 -5.38 10.66
CA LEU A 173 -19.97 -6.22 11.66
C LEU A 173 -20.44 -7.66 11.52
N TYR A 174 -19.50 -8.60 11.51
CA TYR A 174 -19.79 -10.01 11.28
C TYR A 174 -19.88 -10.81 12.57
N ASP A 175 -20.78 -11.77 12.61
CA ASP A 175 -20.79 -12.81 13.62
C ASP A 175 -19.58 -13.74 13.39
N ALA A 176 -18.75 -13.92 14.42
CA ALA A 176 -17.52 -14.72 14.28
C ALA A 176 -17.79 -16.23 14.09
N THR A 177 -19.00 -16.69 14.43
CA THR A 177 -19.42 -18.10 14.32
C THR A 177 -20.01 -18.39 12.96
N THR A 178 -20.91 -17.53 12.47
CA THR A 178 -21.66 -17.79 11.22
C THR A 178 -21.06 -17.09 10.00
N GLY A 179 -20.32 -16.00 10.22
CA GLY A 179 -19.84 -15.12 9.15
C GLY A 179 -20.90 -14.17 8.58
N ASP A 180 -22.13 -14.20 9.09
CA ASP A 180 -23.21 -13.34 8.65
C ASP A 180 -23.05 -11.91 9.18
N VAL A 181 -23.70 -10.97 8.50
CA VAL A 181 -23.81 -9.59 9.00
C VAL A 181 -24.71 -9.58 10.24
N SER A 182 -24.08 -9.32 11.39
CA SER A 182 -24.78 -9.18 12.67
C SER A 182 -25.38 -7.79 12.83
N HIS A 183 -24.65 -6.76 12.40
CA HIS A 183 -25.01 -5.35 12.57
C HIS A 183 -24.49 -4.51 11.40
N THR A 184 -25.30 -3.55 10.96
CA THR A 184 -24.90 -2.53 9.99
C THR A 184 -24.96 -1.16 10.65
N ILE A 185 -23.88 -0.42 10.56
CA ILE A 185 -23.75 0.94 11.08
C ILE A 185 -23.60 1.89 9.89
N GLN A 186 -24.57 2.77 9.71
CA GLN A 186 -24.51 3.85 8.75
C GLN A 186 -23.99 5.12 9.42
N LEU A 187 -23.04 5.78 8.77
CA LEU A 187 -22.36 6.95 9.27
C LEU A 187 -22.36 8.07 8.22
N GLN A 188 -22.61 9.28 8.68
CA GLN A 188 -22.45 10.51 7.90
C GLN A 188 -21.39 11.39 8.54
N LYS A 189 -20.44 11.88 7.75
CA LYS A 189 -19.35 12.72 8.26
C LYS A 189 -19.91 14.06 8.72
N VAL A 190 -19.56 14.46 9.93
CA VAL A 190 -19.91 15.77 10.45
C VAL A 190 -19.04 16.79 9.73
N LYS A 191 -19.65 17.72 8.98
CA LYS A 191 -18.91 18.85 8.41
C LYS A 191 -18.42 19.69 9.58
N ASN A 192 -17.10 19.87 9.69
CA ASN A 192 -16.59 20.91 10.58
C ASN A 192 -17.15 22.26 10.09
N PRO A 193 -17.72 23.09 10.98
CA PRO A 193 -18.12 24.45 10.65
C PRO A 193 -16.92 25.30 10.22
#